data_AF-A0A355A1D0-F1
#
_entry.id   AF-A0A355A1D0-F1
#
_cell.length_a   1.000
_cell.length_b   1.000
_cell.length_c   1.000
_cell.angle_alpha   90.00
_cell.angle_beta   90.00
_cell.angle_gamma   90.00
#
_symmetry.space_group_name_H-M   'P 1'
#
loop_
_entity.id
_entity.type
_entity.pdbx_description
1 polymer ?
#
loop_
_entity_poly.entity_id
_entity_poly.type
_entity_poly.pdbx_seq_one_letter_code
_entity_poly.pdbx_strand_id
1 'polypeptide(L)' 'MMSYLLLGLKVACQPINIMWVTVGGILGTIIGMLPGLGPATGVAVLIPMTYAMGPVGALVT' A
#
# COMPACT_ATOMS: atom_id res chain seq x y z
N MET A 1 -8.97 3.16 24.32
CA MET A 1 -9.43 3.28 22.91
C MET A 1 -8.65 4.36 22.15
N MET A 2 -8.70 5.63 22.59
CA MET A 2 -8.08 6.76 21.87
C MET A 2 -6.55 6.63 21.68
N SER A 3 -5.82 6.06 22.65
CA SER A 3 -4.38 5.83 22.53
C SER A 3 -3.97 4.95 21.35
N TYR A 4 -4.81 3.98 20.95
CA TYR A 4 -4.51 3.09 19.84
C TYR A 4 -4.65 3.81 18.48
N LEU A 5 -5.63 4.71 18.35
CA LEU A 5 -5.76 5.56 17.17
C LEU A 5 -4.59 6.53 17.03
N LEU A 6 -4.17 7.16 18.13
CA LEU A 6 -3.00 8.02 18.14
C LEU A 6 -1.71 7.25 17.80
N LEU A 7 -1.58 6.02 18.29
CA LEU A 7 -0.45 5.14 17.97
C LEU A 7 -0.42 4.82 16.46
N GLY A 8 -1.55 4.42 15.88
CA GLY A 8 -1.67 4.12 14.45
C GLY A 8 -1.36 5.34 13.58
N LEU A 9 -1.87 6.52 13.93
CA LEU A 9 -1.58 7.77 13.24
C LEU A 9 -0.08 8.12 13.31
N LYS A 10 0.54 7.95 14.48
CA LYS A 10 1.98 8.15 14.65
C LYS A 10 2.81 7.25 13.73
N VAL A 11 2.40 5.99 13.58
CA VAL A 11 3.05 5.03 12.67
C VAL A 11 2.82 5.45 11.21
N ALA A 12 1.59 5.80 10.82
CA ALA A 12 1.27 6.24 9.46
C ALA A 12 2.05 7.51 9.06
N CYS A 13 2.25 8.46 9.99
CA CYS A 13 3.03 9.67 9.76
C CYS A 13 4.55 9.44 9.73
N GLN A 14 5.05 8.22 9.89
CA GLN A 14 6.49 7.96 9.72
C GLN A 14 6.91 8.17 8.27
N PRO A 15 8.08 8.79 8.00
CA PRO A 15 8.53 9.11 6.65
C PRO A 15 8.59 7.88 5.72
N ILE A 16 8.98 6.74 6.28
CA ILE A 16 9.04 5.46 5.56
C ILE A 16 7.66 5.03 5.05
N ASN A 17 6.62 5.18 5.86
CA ASN A 17 5.26 4.76 5.51
C ASN A 17 4.61 5.73 4.51
N ILE A 18 4.93 7.02 4.61
CA ILE A 18 4.52 8.01 3.60
C ILE A 18 5.19 7.72 2.25
N MET A 19 6.48 7.33 2.25
CA MET A 19 7.16 6.94 1.00
C MET A 19 6.49 5.70 0.40
N TRP A 20 6.20 4.68 1.20
CA TRP A 20 5.49 3.49 0.75
C TRP A 20 4.09 3.82 0.22
N VAL A 21 3.27 4.63 0.92
CA VAL A 21 1.91 4.97 0.45
C VAL A 21 1.94 5.72 -0.87
N THR A 22 2.94 6.58 -1.06
CA THR A 22 3.10 7.35 -2.29
C THR A 22 3.52 6.44 -3.45
N VAL A 23 4.55 5.60 -3.25
CA VAL A 23 5.05 4.68 -4.27
C VAL A 23 4.02 3.60 -4.59
N GLY A 24 3.40 3.01 -3.58
CA GLY A 24 2.34 2.01 -3.70
C GLY A 24 1.11 2.56 -4.42
N GLY A 25 0.68 3.78 -4.09
CA GLY A 25 -0.42 4.46 -4.78
C GLY A 25 -0.12 4.76 -6.24
N ILE A 26 1.11 5.20 -6.56
CA ILE A 26 1.54 5.42 -7.95
C ILE A 26 1.56 4.10 -8.73
N LEU A 27 2.17 3.05 -8.17
CA LEU A 27 2.22 1.74 -8.81
C LEU A 27 0.83 1.14 -8.99
N GLY A 28 -0.04 1.25 -7.99
CA GLY A 28 -1.44 0.82 -8.08
C GLY A 28 -2.21 1.56 -9.17
N THR A 29 -1.99 2.87 -9.30
CA THR A 29 -2.61 3.69 -10.36
C THR A 29 -2.12 3.26 -11.74
N ILE A 30 -0.81 3.04 -11.91
CA ILE A 30 -0.21 2.58 -13.17
C ILE A 30 -0.73 1.19 -13.55
N ILE A 31 -0.75 0.25 -12.60
CA ILE A 31 -1.24 -1.11 -12.83
C ILE A 31 -2.74 -1.08 -13.14
N GLY A 32 -3.50 -0.23 -12.44
CA GLY A 32 -4.95 -0.09 -12.64
C GLY A 32 -5.36 0.56 -13.96
N MET A 33 -4.53 1.45 -14.53
CA MET A 33 -4.83 2.12 -15.79
C MET A 33 -4.41 1.32 -17.04
N LEU A 34 -3.69 0.20 -16.90
CA LEU A 34 -3.21 -0.56 -18.05
C LEU A 34 -4.37 -1.22 -18.82
N PRO A 35 -4.54 -0.93 -20.12
CA PRO A 35 -5.65 -1.47 -20.91
C PRO A 35 -5.48 -2.98 -21.12
N GLY A 36 -6.55 -3.74 -20.90
CA GLY A 36 -6.56 -5.20 -21.10
C GLY A 36 -6.12 -6.03 -19.89
N LEU A 37 -5.69 -5.40 -18.78
CA LEU A 37 -5.52 -6.09 -17.50
C LEU A 37 -6.86 -6.15 -16.77
N GLY A 38 -7.41 -7.36 -16.63
CA GLY A 38 -8.59 -7.59 -15.81
C GLY A 38 -8.31 -7.44 -14.30
N PRO A 39 -9.36 -7.48 -13.46
CA PRO A 39 -9.22 -7.40 -12.01
C PRO A 39 -8.31 -8.50 -11.44
N ALA A 40 -8.36 -9.71 -12.01
CA ALA A 40 -7.57 -10.85 -11.58
C ALA A 40 -6.06 -10.63 -11.78
N THR A 41 -5.66 -10.02 -12.90
CA THR A 41 -4.26 -9.74 -13.20
C THR A 41 -3.69 -8.61 -12.34
N GLY A 42 -4.50 -7.60 -11.99
CA GLY A 42 -4.09 -6.56 -11.03
C GLY A 42 -3.80 -7.15 -9.65
N VAL A 43 -4.69 -8.00 -9.14
CA VAL A 43 -4.49 -8.68 -7.84
C VAL A 43 -3.27 -9.60 -7.87
N ALA A 44 -3.06 -10.35 -8.94
CA ALA A 44 -1.91 -11.24 -9.09
C ALA A 44 -0.56 -10.49 -9.06
N VAL A 45 -0.51 -9.25 -9.56
CA VAL A 45 0.70 -8.40 -9.52
C VAL A 45 0.86 -7.72 -8.17
N LEU A 46 -0.23 -7.28 -7.54
CA LEU A 46 -0.19 -6.55 -6.28
C LEU A 46 0.12 -7.45 -5.08
N ILE A 47 -0.36 -8.71 -5.04
CA ILE A 47 -0.11 -9.64 -3.93
C ILE A 47 1.39 -9.87 -3.62
N PRO A 48 2.25 -10.25 -4.59
CA PRO A 48 3.67 -10.44 -4.30
C PRO A 48 4.35 -9.12 -3.89
N MET A 49 3.86 -7.99 -4.40
CA MET A 49 4.34 -6.66 -4.05
C MET A 49 3.99 -6.30 -2.59
N THR A 50 2.77 -6.59 -2.15
CA THR A 50 2.34 -6.36 -0.76
C THR A 50 3.02 -7.32 0.21
N TYR A 51 3.28 -8.57 -0.16
CA TYR A 51 4.04 -9.51 0.68
C TYR A 51 5.52 -9.12 0.85
N ALA A 52 6.10 -8.40 -0.11
CA ALA A 52 7.45 -7.86 0.01
C ALA A 52 7.53 -6.67 0.98
N MET A 53 6.42 -5.98 1.22
CA MET A 53 6.31 -4.90 2.19
C MET A 53 6.01 -5.51 3.57
N GLY A 54 6.73 -5.09 4.61
CA GLY A 54 6.44 -5.52 5.98
C GLY A 54 4.98 -5.21 6.36
N PRO A 55 4.42 -5.84 7.41
CA PRO A 55 2.99 -5.80 7.71
C PRO A 55 2.42 -4.38 7.84
N VAL A 56 3.23 -3.41 8.29
CA VAL A 56 2.84 -1.99 8.36
C VAL A 56 2.79 -1.34 6.98
N GLY A 57 3.78 -1.59 6.13
CA GLY A 57 3.83 -1.05 4.77
C GLY A 57 2.66 -1.58 3.94
N ALA A 58 2.44 -2.89 3.96
CA ALA A 58 1.36 -3.55 3.23
C ALA A 58 -0.05 -3.10 3.67
N LEU A 59 -0.22 -2.68 4.93
CA LEU A 59 -1.49 -2.14 5.44
C LEU A 59 -1.70 -0.67 5.08
N VAL A 60 -0.62 0.07 4.86
CA VAL A 60 -0.68 1.52 4.59
C VAL A 60 -0.85 1.81 3.10
N THR A 61 -0.20 1.04 2.22
CA THR A 61 -0.24 1.18 0.75
C THR A 61 -1.54 0.69 0.14
#